data_AF-A0A9W9UWZ5-F1
#
_entry.id   AF-A0A9W9UWZ5-F1
#
_cell.length_a   1.000
_cell.length_b   1.000
_cell.length_c   1.000
_cell.angle_alpha   90.00
_cell.angle_beta   90.00
_cell.angle_gamma   90.00
#
_symmetry.space_group_name_H-M   'P 1'
#
loop_
_entity.id
_entity.type
_entity.pdbx_description
1 polymer ?
#
loop_
_entity_poly.entity_id
_entity_poly.type
_entity_poly.pdbx_seq_one_letter_code
_entity_poly.pdbx_strand_id
1 'polypeptide(L)'
;MPKSTCCHSQICLSSSSHAPVAGYKRPSERQRTAATKSNSRAFSGKDKRFLDSNLQAFPAPLILPGDDLAGDPEESQSFQEWVDGGRNPVTPKRRTIYVVPSPPIDPELNSIQKWTQPRRMGNSHQIAPPSTEDIKDYLAAFYHGLPVKMMPPSTLRFTPWDEAKKNSRKPAREQYLGLDIGDECVRIRARTLSDGVYSGQLNLDDLLDAAISLLPKDAYALILLVDFDLYEDEDDEFVCGRAYGGSRVAVVSSARYNPSLDTMQQVEHIHAWPASHCGKYMASCAMAEPSSKKPKPSPADSKAPSASSSELDGPVKDAVLAYKGLPEVVSSSSLIYALWLGRMCRTASHELGHCFGIAHCVYYACSMQGSASICEDARQPPYLCPVDLVKVLSATGSSASDRYEALLTFCERPGNVGTHFFAPFSAWIRSRIRQIEECASAAH
;
A
#
# COMPACT_ATOMS: atom_id res chain seq x y z
N MET A 1 -24.43 -22.41 1.01
CA MET A 1 -24.84 -21.37 1.98
C MET A 1 -25.10 -20.10 1.19
N PRO A 2 -26.26 -19.44 1.30
CA PRO A 2 -26.45 -18.13 0.68
C PRO A 2 -25.39 -17.18 1.27
N LYS A 3 -24.52 -16.63 0.42
CA LYS A 3 -23.48 -15.68 0.85
C LYS A 3 -24.19 -14.49 1.51
N SER A 4 -23.91 -14.24 2.77
CA SER A 4 -24.43 -13.08 3.50
C SER A 4 -23.93 -11.81 2.83
N THR A 5 -24.75 -11.17 2.00
CA THR A 5 -24.49 -9.84 1.47
C THR A 5 -24.66 -8.84 2.63
N CYS A 6 -23.54 -8.34 3.16
CA CYS A 6 -23.59 -7.32 4.20
C CYS A 6 -24.20 -6.03 3.61
N CYS A 7 -25.19 -5.44 4.29
CA CYS A 7 -25.81 -4.20 3.83
C CYS A 7 -24.99 -2.94 4.13
N HIS A 8 -23.90 -3.07 4.90
CA HIS A 8 -23.03 -1.99 5.42
C HIS A 8 -23.82 -0.81 6.02
N SER A 9 -24.91 -1.10 6.74
CA SER A 9 -25.87 -0.10 7.24
C SER A 9 -25.32 0.85 8.29
N GLN A 10 -24.21 0.49 8.94
CA GLN A 10 -23.53 1.29 9.95
C GLN A 10 -22.03 1.31 9.65
N ILE A 11 -21.49 2.51 9.48
CA ILE A 11 -20.06 2.75 9.26
C ILE A 11 -19.47 3.31 10.55
N CYS A 12 -18.42 2.66 11.05
CA CYS A 12 -17.71 3.04 12.25
C CYS A 12 -16.50 3.91 11.91
N LEU A 13 -16.44 5.13 12.45
CA LEU A 13 -15.34 6.07 12.21
C LEU A 13 -14.25 6.01 13.29
N SER A 14 -14.46 5.19 14.33
CA SER A 14 -13.49 4.91 15.39
C SER A 14 -12.80 3.57 15.18
N SER A 15 -11.72 3.32 15.91
CA SER A 15 -11.05 2.02 15.95
C SER A 15 -11.97 0.95 16.55
N SER A 16 -11.63 -0.31 16.32
CA SER A 16 -12.36 -1.45 16.87
C SER A 16 -12.24 -1.51 18.40
N SER A 17 -13.07 -2.34 19.03
CA SER A 17 -12.97 -2.63 20.46
C SER A 17 -11.68 -3.36 20.87
N HIS A 18 -10.90 -3.86 19.91
CA HIS A 18 -9.59 -4.46 20.17
C HIS A 18 -8.49 -3.41 20.39
N ALA A 19 -8.66 -2.17 19.92
CA ALA A 19 -7.62 -1.15 19.99
C ALA A 19 -7.08 -0.88 21.42
N PRO A 20 -7.93 -0.79 22.47
CA PRO A 20 -7.45 -0.66 23.85
C PRO A 20 -6.72 -1.91 24.35
N VAL A 21 -7.08 -3.10 23.87
CA VAL A 21 -6.43 -4.39 24.23
C VAL A 21 -5.01 -4.43 23.67
N ALA A 22 -4.83 -3.94 22.45
CA ALA A 22 -3.53 -3.79 21.81
C ALA A 22 -2.69 -2.61 22.37
N GLY A 23 -3.21 -1.87 23.35
CA GLY A 23 -2.51 -0.69 23.89
C GLY A 23 -2.50 0.53 22.95
N TYR A 24 -3.14 0.45 21.78
CA TYR A 24 -3.24 1.56 20.85
C TYR A 24 -4.14 2.66 21.43
N LYS A 25 -3.59 3.87 21.52
CA LYS A 25 -4.31 5.07 21.92
C LYS A 25 -4.30 6.07 20.80
N ARG A 26 -5.46 6.26 20.16
CA ARG A 26 -5.60 7.23 19.08
C ARG A 26 -5.25 8.64 19.59
N PRO A 27 -4.37 9.39 18.91
CA PRO A 27 -4.12 10.79 19.22
C PRO A 27 -5.41 11.60 19.17
N SER A 28 -5.60 12.53 20.12
CA SER A 28 -6.75 13.42 20.20
C SER A 28 -6.86 14.31 18.95
N GLU A 29 -8.03 14.90 18.70
CA GLU A 29 -8.21 15.83 17.57
C GLU A 29 -7.19 16.97 17.60
N ARG A 30 -6.97 17.58 18.78
CA ARG A 30 -5.95 18.62 18.96
C ARG A 30 -4.55 18.15 18.58
N GLN A 31 -4.17 16.92 18.97
CA GLN A 31 -2.87 16.34 18.61
C GLN A 31 -2.78 16.07 17.11
N ARG A 32 -3.83 15.54 16.48
CA ARG A 32 -3.86 15.30 15.03
C ARG A 32 -3.78 16.60 14.23
N THR A 33 -4.55 17.62 14.61
CA THR A 33 -4.45 18.95 14.00
C THR A 33 -3.06 19.54 14.18
N ALA A 34 -2.45 19.41 15.37
CA ALA A 34 -1.09 19.86 15.60
C ALA A 34 -0.07 19.10 14.74
N ALA A 35 -0.24 17.78 14.55
CA ALA A 35 0.63 16.96 13.73
C ALA A 35 0.60 17.35 12.24
N THR A 36 -0.50 17.93 11.76
CA THR A 36 -0.63 18.43 10.38
C THR A 36 -0.06 19.86 10.19
N LYS A 37 0.15 20.62 11.27
CA LYS A 37 0.47 22.06 11.15
C LYS A 37 1.80 22.26 10.43
N SER A 38 1.70 22.83 9.23
CA SER A 38 2.84 23.39 8.51
C SER A 38 2.98 24.88 8.85
N ASN A 39 4.18 25.29 9.26
CA ASN A 39 4.53 26.71 9.37
C ASN A 39 4.71 27.38 7.98
N SER A 40 4.59 26.61 6.89
CA SER A 40 4.80 27.09 5.53
C SER A 40 3.62 27.94 5.03
N ARG A 41 3.93 29.17 4.58
CA ARG A 41 2.98 30.04 3.85
C ARG A 41 2.67 29.53 2.42
N ALA A 42 3.22 28.37 2.02
CA ALA A 42 3.15 27.86 0.64
C ALA A 42 1.78 27.31 0.22
N PHE A 43 0.88 26.99 1.15
CA PHE A 43 -0.44 26.44 0.80
C PHE A 43 -1.49 27.53 0.65
N SER A 44 -2.23 27.48 -0.47
CA SER A 44 -3.37 28.35 -0.73
C SER A 44 -4.47 28.17 0.34
N GLY A 45 -5.40 29.13 0.44
CA GLY A 45 -6.54 29.02 1.36
C GLY A 45 -7.43 27.80 1.09
N LYS A 46 -7.59 27.40 -0.18
CA LYS A 46 -8.33 26.20 -0.60
C LYS A 46 -7.60 24.92 -0.19
N ASP A 47 -6.29 24.85 -0.41
CA ASP A 47 -5.47 23.67 -0.07
C ASP A 47 -5.41 23.38 1.42
N LYS A 48 -5.41 24.42 2.26
CA LYS A 48 -5.45 24.25 3.72
C LYS A 48 -6.67 23.46 4.19
N ARG A 49 -7.82 23.60 3.53
CA ARG A 49 -9.05 22.91 3.92
C ARG A 49 -9.02 21.41 3.63
N PHE A 50 -8.22 20.99 2.65
CA PHE A 50 -7.97 19.56 2.42
C PHE A 50 -7.22 18.93 3.60
N LEU A 51 -6.42 19.72 4.32
CA LEU A 51 -5.62 19.32 5.48
C LEU A 51 -6.38 19.39 6.81
N ASP A 52 -7.64 19.79 6.81
CA ASP A 52 -8.46 19.81 8.02
C ASP A 52 -8.79 18.37 8.47
N SER A 53 -8.84 18.18 9.79
CA SER A 53 -9.28 16.91 10.38
C SER A 53 -10.75 16.67 10.01
N ASN A 54 -11.03 15.54 9.36
CA ASN A 54 -12.38 15.14 9.00
C ASN A 54 -12.52 13.62 9.15
N LEU A 55 -13.25 13.17 10.17
CA LEU A 55 -13.44 11.73 10.44
C LEU A 55 -14.33 11.02 9.42
N GLN A 56 -15.21 11.75 8.73
CA GLN A 56 -16.05 11.19 7.67
C GLN A 56 -15.27 10.97 6.37
N ALA A 57 -14.13 11.65 6.20
CA ALA A 57 -13.19 11.45 5.10
C ALA A 57 -12.06 10.48 5.49
N PHE A 58 -11.54 10.63 6.71
CA PHE A 58 -10.39 9.92 7.26
C PHE A 58 -10.77 9.35 8.64
N PRO A 59 -11.32 8.12 8.71
CA PRO A 59 -11.68 7.49 9.99
C PRO A 59 -10.42 7.13 10.78
N ALA A 60 -10.59 6.59 12.00
CA ALA A 60 -9.47 6.00 12.74
C ALA A 60 -8.89 4.78 12.01
N PRO A 61 -7.63 4.38 12.28
CA PRO A 61 -7.18 3.01 12.02
C PRO A 61 -8.16 1.97 12.60
N LEU A 62 -8.34 0.84 11.91
CA LEU A 62 -9.24 -0.23 12.36
C LEU A 62 -8.76 -0.89 13.65
N ILE A 63 -7.48 -1.32 13.69
CA ILE A 63 -6.85 -2.03 14.80
C ILE A 63 -7.63 -3.31 15.14
N LEU A 64 -7.60 -4.30 14.24
CA LEU A 64 -8.13 -5.64 14.46
C LEU A 64 -7.03 -6.57 15.00
N PRO A 65 -7.38 -7.73 15.59
CA PRO A 65 -6.38 -8.72 15.99
C PRO A 65 -5.48 -9.13 14.83
N GLY A 66 -4.16 -9.05 15.03
CA GLY A 66 -3.16 -9.36 14.01
C GLY A 66 -2.83 -8.22 13.05
N ASP A 67 -3.47 -7.05 13.19
CA ASP A 67 -3.05 -5.83 12.49
C ASP A 67 -1.66 -5.39 12.97
N ASP A 68 -0.91 -4.75 12.09
CA ASP A 68 0.44 -4.23 12.35
C ASP A 68 0.48 -3.36 13.62
N LEU A 69 -0.36 -2.33 13.66
CA LEU A 69 -0.50 -1.44 14.82
C LEU A 69 -1.08 -2.10 16.08
N ALA A 70 -1.63 -3.32 15.95
CA ALA A 70 -2.07 -4.10 17.10
C ALA A 70 -0.92 -4.94 17.71
N GLY A 71 0.05 -5.34 16.88
CA GLY A 71 1.23 -6.11 17.29
C GLY A 71 2.39 -5.22 17.76
N ASP A 72 2.67 -4.14 17.03
CA ASP A 72 3.74 -3.19 17.34
C ASP A 72 3.23 -1.74 17.19
N PRO A 73 2.78 -1.10 18.29
CA PRO A 73 2.31 0.28 18.23
C PRO A 73 3.46 1.24 17.90
N GLU A 74 3.58 1.60 16.63
CA GLU A 74 4.64 2.51 16.16
C GLU A 74 4.57 3.92 16.74
N GLU A 75 5.74 4.57 16.79
CA GLU A 75 5.84 5.98 17.12
C GLU A 75 5.22 6.85 16.01
N SER A 76 4.42 7.83 16.41
CA SER A 76 3.78 8.72 15.45
C SER A 76 4.79 9.70 14.83
N GLN A 77 4.74 9.90 13.50
CA GLN A 77 5.51 10.94 12.83
C GLN A 77 4.63 12.12 12.39
N SER A 78 4.75 13.25 13.07
CA SER A 78 4.13 14.52 12.69
C SER A 78 4.78 15.16 11.45
N PHE A 79 4.16 16.20 10.89
CA PHE A 79 4.76 17.00 9.83
C PHE A 79 6.08 17.65 10.27
N GLN A 80 6.16 18.16 11.50
CA GLN A 80 7.36 18.83 12.00
C GLN A 80 8.52 17.85 12.17
N GLU A 81 8.27 16.67 12.75
CA GLU A 81 9.28 15.61 12.85
C GLU A 81 9.73 15.13 11.46
N TRP A 82 8.82 15.06 10.49
CA TRP A 82 9.17 14.77 9.11
C TRP A 82 10.07 15.85 8.46
N VAL A 83 9.86 17.13 8.80
CA VAL A 83 10.75 18.23 8.37
C VAL A 83 12.13 18.10 9.01
N ASP A 84 12.18 17.78 10.30
CA ASP A 84 13.41 17.75 11.10
C ASP A 84 14.22 16.46 10.92
N GLY A 85 13.60 15.37 10.44
CA GLY A 85 14.17 14.02 10.34
C GLY A 85 15.26 13.80 9.27
N GLY A 86 15.92 14.85 8.78
CA GLY A 86 17.10 14.72 7.90
C GLY A 86 16.84 14.06 6.54
N ARG A 87 15.61 14.17 6.02
CA ARG A 87 15.20 13.53 4.75
C ARG A 87 15.96 14.06 3.54
N ASN A 88 15.95 13.26 2.47
CA ASN A 88 16.43 13.70 1.16
C ASN A 88 15.51 14.80 0.59
N PRO A 89 16.03 16.00 0.28
CA PRO A 89 15.21 17.03 -0.34
C PRO A 89 14.96 16.72 -1.82
N VAL A 90 13.72 16.96 -2.25
CA VAL A 90 13.38 17.16 -3.67
C VAL A 90 14.00 18.48 -4.11
N THR A 91 14.77 18.47 -5.20
CA THR A 91 15.43 19.67 -5.73
C THR A 91 15.21 19.78 -7.23
N PRO A 92 15.42 20.95 -7.87
CA PRO A 92 15.30 21.07 -9.32
C PRO A 92 16.18 20.07 -10.10
N LYS A 93 17.33 19.67 -9.55
CA LYS A 93 18.25 18.69 -10.16
C LYS A 93 17.89 17.23 -9.86
N ARG A 94 17.11 16.98 -8.80
CA ARG A 94 16.82 15.65 -8.26
C ARG A 94 15.35 15.57 -7.85
N ARG A 95 14.49 15.32 -8.83
CA ARG A 95 13.01 15.36 -8.67
C ARG A 95 12.26 14.26 -9.41
N THR A 96 12.95 13.40 -10.15
CA THR A 96 12.30 12.38 -10.99
C THR A 96 12.05 11.10 -10.21
N ILE A 97 10.85 10.54 -10.26
CA ILE A 97 10.60 9.18 -9.77
C ILE A 97 10.81 8.23 -10.95
N TYR A 98 11.61 7.19 -10.76
CA TYR A 98 11.83 6.15 -11.76
C TYR A 98 11.10 4.87 -11.37
N VAL A 99 10.33 4.33 -12.31
CA VAL A 99 9.67 3.03 -12.18
C VAL A 99 10.43 2.04 -13.05
N VAL A 100 10.82 0.92 -12.46
CA VAL A 100 11.55 -0.15 -13.15
C VAL A 100 10.62 -1.35 -13.28
N PRO A 101 10.33 -1.82 -14.50
CA PRO A 101 9.55 -3.03 -14.70
C PRO A 101 10.31 -4.25 -14.17
N SER A 102 9.56 -5.33 -13.93
CA SER A 102 10.12 -6.65 -13.60
C SER A 102 11.20 -7.04 -14.63
N PRO A 103 12.46 -7.27 -14.20
CA PRO A 103 13.52 -7.59 -15.13
C PRO A 103 13.22 -8.87 -15.93
N PRO A 104 13.47 -8.87 -17.26
CA PRO A 104 13.34 -10.07 -18.06
C PRO A 104 14.28 -11.17 -17.55
N ILE A 105 13.85 -12.42 -17.70
CA ILE A 105 14.61 -13.59 -17.28
C ILE A 105 15.37 -14.13 -18.50
N ASP A 106 16.66 -14.41 -18.34
CA ASP A 106 17.44 -15.04 -19.39
C ASP A 106 16.87 -16.43 -19.76
N PRO A 107 16.82 -16.80 -21.07
CA PRO A 107 16.33 -18.11 -21.50
C PRO A 107 17.02 -19.31 -20.83
N GLU A 108 18.28 -19.19 -20.40
CA GLU A 108 18.97 -20.26 -19.66
C GLU A 108 18.34 -20.53 -18.28
N LEU A 109 17.64 -19.54 -17.72
CA LEU A 109 16.92 -19.61 -16.45
C LEU A 109 15.43 -19.95 -16.63
N ASN A 110 15.02 -20.56 -17.73
CA ASN A 110 13.61 -20.94 -17.97
C ASN A 110 12.94 -21.74 -16.84
N SER A 111 13.70 -22.42 -15.98
CA SER A 111 13.20 -23.10 -14.79
C SER A 111 12.63 -22.13 -13.74
N ILE A 112 13.24 -20.95 -13.55
CA ILE A 112 12.79 -19.94 -12.58
C ILE A 112 11.64 -19.09 -13.10
N GLN A 113 11.38 -19.08 -14.41
CA GLN A 113 10.19 -18.42 -14.98
C GLN A 113 8.89 -18.92 -14.33
N LYS A 114 8.86 -20.18 -13.88
CA LYS A 114 7.70 -20.76 -13.17
C LYS A 114 7.53 -20.22 -11.75
N TRP A 115 8.54 -19.55 -11.20
CA TRP A 115 8.49 -18.94 -9.86
C TRP A 115 7.71 -17.63 -9.85
N THR A 116 7.41 -17.03 -11.02
CA THR A 116 6.54 -15.85 -11.11
C THR A 116 5.06 -16.20 -11.14
N GLN A 117 4.73 -17.49 -11.04
CA GLN A 117 3.36 -17.98 -11.05
C GLN A 117 3.13 -18.88 -9.82
N PRO A 118 1.98 -18.78 -9.16
CA PRO A 118 1.68 -19.63 -8.02
C PRO A 118 1.56 -21.10 -8.46
N ARG A 119 1.97 -22.02 -7.60
CA ARG A 119 1.82 -23.47 -7.81
C ARG A 119 0.33 -23.76 -7.97
N ARG A 120 -0.04 -24.35 -9.11
CA ARG A 120 -1.41 -24.66 -9.57
C ARG A 120 -2.42 -24.79 -8.42
N MET A 121 -3.28 -23.79 -8.27
CA MET A 121 -4.45 -23.84 -7.40
C MET A 121 -5.72 -23.94 -8.26
N GLY A 122 -6.13 -25.17 -8.61
CA GLY A 122 -7.40 -25.45 -9.30
C GLY A 122 -7.57 -24.76 -10.67
N ASN A 123 -8.82 -24.70 -11.17
CA ASN A 123 -9.21 -24.06 -12.43
C ASN A 123 -9.19 -22.51 -12.34
N SER A 124 -8.21 -21.91 -11.66
CA SER A 124 -8.07 -20.45 -11.63
C SER A 124 -7.65 -19.93 -13.00
N HIS A 125 -8.33 -18.91 -13.51
CA HIS A 125 -7.91 -18.21 -14.72
C HIS A 125 -6.48 -17.69 -14.55
N GLN A 126 -5.61 -17.95 -15.52
CA GLN A 126 -4.26 -17.40 -15.53
C GLN A 126 -4.36 -15.92 -15.90
N ILE A 127 -4.03 -15.04 -14.96
CA ILE A 127 -4.12 -13.59 -15.11
C ILE A 127 -2.70 -13.05 -15.14
N ALA A 128 -2.41 -12.20 -16.12
CA ALA A 128 -1.12 -11.54 -16.21
C ALA A 128 -0.99 -10.50 -15.08
N PRO A 129 0.23 -10.25 -14.57
CA PRO A 129 0.46 -9.18 -13.62
C PRO A 129 0.05 -7.82 -14.21
N PRO A 130 -0.29 -6.83 -13.36
CA PRO A 130 -0.68 -5.50 -13.82
C PRO A 130 0.42 -4.83 -14.66
N SER A 131 0.00 -4.05 -15.66
CA SER A 131 0.91 -3.27 -16.49
C SER A 131 1.74 -2.31 -15.63
N THR A 132 3.06 -2.34 -15.79
CA THR A 132 3.96 -1.35 -15.17
C THR A 132 3.61 0.07 -15.60
N GLU A 133 3.10 0.27 -16.81
CA GLU A 133 2.69 1.58 -17.30
C GLU A 133 1.49 2.13 -16.52
N ASP A 134 0.51 1.27 -16.19
CA ASP A 134 -0.64 1.66 -15.37
C ASP A 134 -0.20 2.04 -13.95
N ILE A 135 0.74 1.30 -13.36
CA ILE A 135 1.32 1.60 -12.04
C ILE A 135 2.08 2.94 -12.11
N LYS A 136 2.92 3.16 -13.13
CA LYS A 136 3.66 4.41 -13.34
C LYS A 136 2.72 5.61 -13.49
N ASP A 137 1.62 5.46 -14.24
CA ASP A 137 0.61 6.50 -14.39
C ASP A 137 -0.13 6.80 -13.09
N TYR A 138 -0.48 5.78 -12.29
CA TYR A 138 -1.06 5.99 -10.97
C TYR A 138 -0.09 6.73 -10.04
N LEU A 139 1.18 6.33 -10.02
CA LEU A 139 2.21 7.00 -9.22
C LEU A 139 2.42 8.45 -9.64
N ALA A 140 2.31 8.77 -10.94
CA ALA A 140 2.35 10.14 -11.45
C ALA A 140 1.17 10.99 -10.95
N ALA A 141 -0.01 10.38 -10.79
CA ALA A 141 -1.15 11.05 -10.16
C ALA A 141 -1.00 11.14 -8.64
N PHE A 142 -0.49 10.10 -7.98
CA PHE A 142 -0.35 10.05 -6.52
C PHE A 142 0.73 11.02 -6.01
N TYR A 143 1.86 11.13 -6.70
CA TYR A 143 2.94 12.08 -6.43
C TYR A 143 2.92 13.25 -7.41
N HIS A 144 1.71 13.74 -7.72
CA HIS A 144 1.53 14.87 -8.62
C HIS A 144 2.46 16.03 -8.26
N GLY A 145 3.00 16.70 -9.29
CA GLY A 145 4.05 17.72 -9.18
C GLY A 145 5.47 17.20 -9.49
N LEU A 146 5.70 15.88 -9.49
CA LEU A 146 6.97 15.28 -9.87
C LEU A 146 6.87 14.50 -11.19
N PRO A 147 7.92 14.55 -12.05
CA PRO A 147 7.98 13.68 -13.22
C PRO A 147 8.18 12.23 -12.78
N VAL A 148 7.38 11.32 -13.35
CA VAL A 148 7.53 9.86 -13.19
C VAL A 148 7.88 9.24 -14.52
N LYS A 149 8.99 8.52 -14.59
CA LYS A 149 9.53 7.94 -15.83
C LYS A 149 9.70 6.44 -15.70
N MET A 150 9.48 5.73 -16.80
CA MET A 150 9.88 4.33 -16.92
C MET A 150 11.39 4.25 -17.14
N MET A 151 12.07 3.30 -16.49
CA MET A 151 13.43 2.93 -16.85
C MET A 151 13.45 2.19 -18.19
N PRO A 152 14.49 2.36 -19.03
CA PRO A 152 14.60 1.64 -20.29
C PRO A 152 14.57 0.10 -20.07
N PRO A 153 13.81 -0.67 -20.86
CA PRO A 153 13.69 -2.12 -20.69
C PRO A 153 15.01 -2.90 -20.84
N SER A 154 15.99 -2.34 -21.56
CA SER A 154 17.29 -2.97 -21.80
C SER A 154 18.26 -2.86 -20.63
N THR A 155 17.87 -2.21 -19.53
CA THR A 155 18.80 -1.92 -18.43
C THR A 155 19.01 -3.10 -17.50
N LEU A 156 18.05 -4.03 -17.40
CA LEU A 156 18.14 -5.16 -16.48
C LEU A 156 17.82 -6.50 -17.12
N ARG A 157 18.43 -7.56 -16.58
CA ARG A 157 18.10 -8.95 -16.90
C ARG A 157 18.55 -9.87 -15.76
N PHE A 158 17.72 -10.84 -15.39
CA PHE A 158 18.16 -11.95 -14.55
C PHE A 158 18.99 -12.93 -15.38
N THR A 159 20.20 -13.25 -14.94
CA THR A 159 21.18 -14.10 -15.64
C THR A 159 21.71 -15.22 -14.75
N PRO A 160 22.27 -16.31 -15.31
CA PRO A 160 22.94 -17.32 -14.51
C PRO A 160 24.09 -16.73 -13.69
N TRP A 161 24.24 -17.19 -12.45
CA TRP A 161 25.39 -16.82 -11.61
C TRP A 161 26.44 -17.93 -11.63
N ASP A 162 27.54 -17.72 -12.36
CA ASP A 162 28.65 -18.66 -12.42
C ASP A 162 29.56 -18.51 -11.19
N GLU A 163 29.36 -19.36 -10.18
CA GLU A 163 30.37 -19.51 -9.12
C GLU A 163 31.60 -20.23 -9.67
N ALA A 164 32.76 -19.56 -9.66
CA ALA A 164 34.04 -20.22 -9.92
C ALA A 164 34.19 -21.40 -8.94
N LYS A 165 34.09 -22.64 -9.45
CA LYS A 165 34.11 -23.92 -8.73
C LYS A 165 35.14 -23.92 -7.59
N LYS A 166 34.75 -23.49 -6.40
CA LYS A 166 35.52 -23.68 -5.17
C LYS A 166 34.83 -24.75 -4.35
N ASN A 167 35.59 -25.82 -4.10
CA ASN A 167 35.23 -26.96 -3.26
C ASN A 167 34.55 -26.49 -1.97
N SER A 168 33.23 -26.62 -1.85
CA SER A 168 32.57 -26.50 -0.56
C SER A 168 31.45 -27.53 -0.41
N ARG A 169 31.55 -28.33 0.65
CA ARG A 169 30.63 -29.39 1.06
C ARG A 169 29.43 -28.80 1.83
N LYS A 170 28.80 -27.74 1.34
CA LYS A 170 27.57 -27.21 1.95
C LYS A 170 26.33 -27.76 1.24
N PRO A 171 25.23 -28.08 1.95
CA PRO A 171 24.03 -28.60 1.33
C PRO A 171 23.38 -27.54 0.44
N ALA A 172 22.90 -27.97 -0.73
CA ALA A 172 22.31 -27.14 -1.78
C ALA A 172 20.93 -26.57 -1.40
N ARG A 173 20.88 -25.52 -0.57
CA ARG A 173 19.63 -24.82 -0.23
C ARG A 173 19.57 -23.39 -0.76
N GLU A 174 20.68 -22.67 -0.71
CA GLU A 174 20.82 -21.33 -1.31
C GLU A 174 21.27 -21.46 -2.78
N GLN A 175 20.53 -20.80 -3.65
CA GLN A 175 20.86 -20.62 -5.07
C GLN A 175 21.16 -19.14 -5.29
N TYR A 176 21.95 -18.83 -6.32
CA TYR A 176 22.27 -17.46 -6.68
C TYR A 176 21.86 -17.20 -8.13
N LEU A 177 21.33 -16.02 -8.38
CA LEU A 177 21.07 -15.47 -9.71
C LEU A 177 21.92 -14.21 -9.88
N GLY A 178 22.32 -13.91 -11.11
CA GLY A 178 22.79 -12.59 -11.49
C GLY A 178 21.61 -11.68 -11.81
N LEU A 179 21.72 -10.41 -11.44
CA LEU A 179 20.89 -9.34 -11.98
C LEU A 179 21.82 -8.34 -12.64
N ASP A 180 21.86 -8.38 -13.97
CA ASP A 180 22.61 -7.43 -14.76
C ASP A 180 21.96 -6.05 -14.62
N ILE A 181 22.78 -5.03 -14.37
CA ILE A 181 22.41 -3.62 -14.23
C ILE A 181 23.39 -2.76 -15.03
N GLY A 182 23.15 -2.62 -16.33
CA GLY A 182 24.10 -1.98 -17.24
C GLY A 182 25.37 -2.83 -17.39
N ASP A 183 26.52 -2.31 -16.94
CA ASP A 183 27.83 -2.97 -17.03
C ASP A 183 28.20 -3.78 -15.76
N GLU A 184 27.34 -3.76 -14.75
CA GLU A 184 27.52 -4.49 -13.49
C GLU A 184 26.54 -5.67 -13.38
N CYS A 185 26.88 -6.66 -12.57
CA CYS A 185 26.00 -7.79 -12.25
C CYS A 185 25.95 -7.96 -10.73
N VAL A 186 24.75 -7.86 -10.16
CA VAL A 186 24.52 -8.01 -8.72
C VAL A 186 24.08 -9.43 -8.42
N ARG A 187 24.68 -10.04 -7.41
CA ARG A 187 24.31 -11.39 -6.97
C ARG A 187 23.04 -11.33 -6.13
N ILE A 188 22.00 -12.05 -6.57
CA ILE A 188 20.72 -12.17 -5.88
C ILE A 188 20.61 -13.57 -5.27
N ARG A 189 20.45 -13.64 -3.94
CA ARG A 189 20.10 -14.87 -3.24
C ARG A 189 18.70 -15.32 -3.64
N ALA A 190 18.56 -16.62 -3.85
CA ALA A 190 17.34 -17.29 -4.24
C ALA A 190 17.18 -18.56 -3.41
N ARG A 191 15.95 -18.87 -3.01
CA ARG A 191 15.63 -20.12 -2.30
C ARG A 191 14.51 -20.86 -3.00
N THR A 192 14.65 -22.18 -3.09
CA THR A 192 13.56 -23.05 -3.57
C THR A 192 12.68 -23.45 -2.40
N LEU A 193 11.37 -23.46 -2.60
CA LEU A 193 10.41 -23.87 -1.59
C LEU A 193 9.93 -25.28 -1.94
N SER A 194 10.10 -26.25 -1.04
CA SER A 194 9.58 -27.62 -1.23
C SER A 194 8.06 -27.69 -1.06
N ASP A 195 7.53 -26.89 -0.14
CA ASP A 195 6.11 -26.73 0.17
C ASP A 195 5.84 -25.23 0.35
N GLY A 196 5.00 -24.66 -0.49
CA GLY A 196 4.80 -23.22 -0.57
C GLY A 196 3.96 -22.79 -1.76
N VAL A 197 3.41 -21.58 -1.70
CA VAL A 197 2.54 -21.02 -2.75
C VAL A 197 3.29 -20.85 -4.06
N TYR A 198 4.57 -20.45 -3.98
CA TYR A 198 5.47 -20.31 -5.11
C TYR A 198 6.54 -21.40 -5.09
N SER A 199 7.24 -21.57 -6.21
CA SER A 199 8.29 -22.60 -6.31
C SER A 199 9.66 -22.14 -5.84
N GLY A 200 9.88 -20.84 -5.77
CA GLY A 200 11.02 -20.22 -5.11
C GLY A 200 10.78 -18.75 -4.86
N GLN A 201 11.70 -18.15 -4.12
CA GLN A 201 11.68 -16.74 -3.73
C GLN A 201 13.03 -16.08 -3.99
N LEU A 202 13.02 -14.77 -4.21
CA LEU A 202 14.22 -13.93 -4.30
C LEU A 202 14.41 -13.12 -3.01
N ASN A 203 15.66 -12.88 -2.63
CA ASN A 203 15.96 -12.07 -1.47
C ASN A 203 15.72 -10.58 -1.77
N LEU A 204 15.00 -9.91 -0.87
CA LEU A 204 14.59 -8.53 -1.00
C LEU A 204 15.75 -7.54 -0.83
N ASP A 205 16.65 -7.78 0.11
CA ASP A 205 17.78 -6.89 0.38
C ASP A 205 18.75 -6.83 -0.81
N ASP A 206 19.02 -7.99 -1.43
CA ASP A 206 19.87 -8.04 -2.62
C ASP A 206 19.26 -7.26 -3.81
N LEU A 207 17.93 -7.27 -3.94
CA LEU A 207 17.22 -6.46 -4.94
C LEU A 207 17.25 -4.97 -4.60
N LEU A 208 17.19 -4.60 -3.32
CA LEU A 208 17.34 -3.22 -2.86
C LEU A 208 18.76 -2.70 -3.14
N ASP A 209 19.79 -3.50 -2.90
CA ASP A 209 21.17 -3.17 -3.25
C ASP A 209 21.33 -2.95 -4.76
N ALA A 210 20.74 -3.80 -5.60
CA ALA A 210 20.71 -3.59 -7.04
C ALA A 210 19.98 -2.28 -7.42
N ALA A 211 18.87 -1.97 -6.76
CA ALA A 211 18.13 -0.72 -6.98
C ALA A 211 18.96 0.51 -6.59
N ILE A 212 19.81 0.44 -5.55
CA ILE A 212 20.73 1.51 -5.16
C ILE A 212 21.74 1.77 -6.28
N SER A 213 22.36 0.72 -6.82
CA SER A 213 23.32 0.85 -7.93
C SER A 213 22.67 1.40 -9.20
N LEU A 214 21.40 1.08 -9.43
CA LEU A 214 20.63 1.54 -10.60
C LEU A 214 20.21 3.01 -10.52
N LEU A 215 20.14 3.59 -9.32
CA LEU A 215 19.49 4.88 -9.05
C LEU A 215 20.09 6.04 -9.85
N PRO A 216 19.35 6.63 -10.82
CA PRO A 216 19.87 7.71 -11.65
C PRO A 216 20.22 8.98 -10.86
N LYS A 217 21.16 9.78 -11.37
CA LYS A 217 21.63 11.01 -10.69
C LYS A 217 20.53 12.06 -10.51
N ASP A 218 19.59 12.17 -11.47
CA ASP A 218 18.44 13.09 -11.40
C ASP A 218 17.21 12.49 -10.71
N ALA A 219 17.27 11.19 -10.37
CA ALA A 219 16.19 10.52 -9.69
C ALA A 219 16.06 11.06 -8.27
N TYR A 220 14.85 11.49 -7.89
CA TYR A 220 14.47 11.60 -6.50
C TYR A 220 14.40 10.23 -5.85
N ALA A 221 13.64 9.31 -6.43
CA ALA A 221 13.49 7.94 -5.95
C ALA A 221 13.37 6.96 -7.13
N LEU A 222 13.65 5.69 -6.86
CA LEU A 222 13.47 4.59 -7.80
C LEU A 222 12.65 3.48 -7.14
N ILE A 223 11.70 2.92 -7.87
CA ILE A 223 10.95 1.73 -7.45
C ILE A 223 11.16 0.61 -8.47
N LEU A 224 11.64 -0.53 -7.99
CA LEU A 224 11.78 -1.76 -8.76
C LEU A 224 10.56 -2.66 -8.51
N LEU A 225 9.79 -2.92 -9.56
CA LEU A 225 8.74 -3.93 -9.51
C LEU A 225 9.31 -5.29 -9.86
N VAL A 226 8.84 -6.35 -9.21
CA VAL A 226 9.23 -7.73 -9.49
C VAL A 226 8.03 -8.67 -9.46
N ASP A 227 8.04 -9.71 -10.29
CA ASP A 227 6.95 -10.71 -10.31
C ASP A 227 7.23 -11.96 -9.48
N PHE A 228 8.34 -11.95 -8.74
CA PHE A 228 8.76 -13.05 -7.88
C PHE A 228 8.26 -12.85 -6.47
N ASP A 229 7.91 -13.94 -5.80
CA ASP A 229 7.71 -13.95 -4.36
C ASP A 229 9.05 -13.63 -3.64
N LEU A 230 9.01 -12.87 -2.55
CA LEU A 230 10.22 -12.34 -1.90
C LEU A 230 10.32 -12.78 -0.45
N TYR A 231 11.54 -12.78 0.08
CA TYR A 231 11.86 -12.94 1.49
C TYR A 231 12.99 -12.00 1.88
N GLU A 232 13.09 -11.59 3.15
CA GLU A 232 14.20 -10.78 3.65
C GLU A 232 15.14 -11.66 4.49
N ASP A 233 14.58 -12.36 5.48
CA ASP A 233 15.30 -13.25 6.38
C ASP A 233 14.82 -14.72 6.31
N GLU A 234 15.58 -15.62 6.94
CA GLU A 234 15.28 -17.06 6.96
C GLU A 234 13.96 -17.40 7.65
N ASP A 235 13.55 -16.57 8.62
CA ASP A 235 12.31 -16.76 9.39
C ASP A 235 11.07 -16.18 8.69
N ASP A 236 11.24 -15.42 7.61
CA ASP A 236 10.13 -14.82 6.87
C ASP A 236 9.39 -15.84 6.02
N GLU A 237 8.06 -15.79 6.06
CA GLU A 237 7.25 -16.51 5.08
C GLU A 237 7.32 -15.82 3.70
N PHE A 238 7.09 -14.50 3.67
CA PHE A 238 7.23 -13.65 2.49
C PHE A 238 7.24 -12.16 2.85
N VAL A 239 7.68 -11.32 1.91
CA VAL A 239 7.54 -9.85 1.98
C VAL A 239 6.98 -9.34 0.65
N CYS A 240 6.05 -8.36 0.70
CA CYS A 240 5.43 -7.82 -0.52
C CYS A 240 6.16 -6.59 -1.09
N GLY A 241 6.89 -5.88 -0.24
CA GLY A 241 7.68 -4.74 -0.63
C GLY A 241 8.45 -4.19 0.56
N ARG A 242 9.47 -3.41 0.26
CA ARG A 242 10.23 -2.64 1.25
C ARG A 242 10.89 -1.47 0.57
N ALA A 243 11.15 -0.43 1.36
CA ALA A 243 11.94 0.71 0.95
C ALA A 243 13.13 0.94 1.87
N TYR A 244 14.27 1.25 1.28
CA TYR A 244 15.39 1.90 1.98
C TYR A 244 15.26 3.41 1.77
N GLY A 245 14.42 4.05 2.58
CA GLY A 245 14.02 5.44 2.40
C GLY A 245 15.19 6.43 2.33
N GLY A 246 16.23 6.22 3.14
CA GLY A 246 17.47 7.01 3.11
C GLY A 246 18.25 6.87 1.79
N SER A 247 18.22 5.68 1.20
CA SER A 247 18.83 5.38 -0.11
C SER A 247 17.93 5.73 -1.30
N ARG A 248 16.66 6.06 -1.04
CA ARG A 248 15.65 6.50 -2.02
C ARG A 248 15.26 5.41 -3.03
N VAL A 249 15.28 4.16 -2.58
CA VAL A 249 14.90 3.01 -3.39
C VAL A 249 13.82 2.18 -2.70
N ALA A 250 12.97 1.56 -3.51
CA ALA A 250 11.95 0.62 -3.08
C ALA A 250 11.89 -0.58 -4.02
N VAL A 251 11.51 -1.74 -3.49
CA VAL A 251 11.19 -2.94 -4.25
C VAL A 251 9.77 -3.36 -3.90
N VAL A 252 8.94 -3.68 -4.89
CA VAL A 252 7.56 -4.19 -4.68
C VAL A 252 7.31 -5.41 -5.55
N SER A 253 6.82 -6.47 -4.93
CA SER A 253 6.44 -7.71 -5.59
C SER A 253 4.96 -7.74 -5.96
N SER A 254 4.66 -8.23 -7.17
CA SER A 254 3.30 -8.51 -7.60
C SER A 254 2.76 -9.86 -7.13
N ALA A 255 3.64 -10.78 -6.69
CA ALA A 255 3.32 -12.19 -6.51
C ALA A 255 2.17 -12.43 -5.52
N ARG A 256 2.32 -11.99 -4.26
CA ARG A 256 1.34 -12.25 -3.20
C ARG A 256 0.05 -11.43 -3.33
N TYR A 257 0.04 -10.42 -4.19
CA TYR A 257 -1.16 -9.67 -4.52
C TYR A 257 -2.01 -10.28 -5.64
N ASN A 258 -1.54 -11.37 -6.27
CA ASN A 258 -2.29 -12.09 -7.28
C ASN A 258 -3.66 -12.56 -6.72
N PRO A 259 -4.79 -12.08 -7.25
CA PRO A 259 -6.11 -12.41 -6.70
C PRO A 259 -6.47 -13.90 -6.76
N SER A 260 -5.78 -14.72 -7.55
CA SER A 260 -5.97 -16.17 -7.51
C SER A 260 -5.64 -16.77 -6.13
N LEU A 261 -4.87 -16.04 -5.31
CA LEU A 261 -4.47 -16.45 -3.97
C LEU A 261 -5.47 -16.04 -2.89
N ASP A 262 -6.46 -15.20 -3.19
CA ASP A 262 -7.32 -14.58 -2.18
C ASP A 262 -8.04 -15.59 -1.29
N THR A 263 -8.56 -16.69 -1.88
CA THR A 263 -9.22 -17.74 -1.11
C THR A 263 -8.27 -18.38 -0.09
N MET A 264 -7.01 -18.63 -0.48
CA MET A 264 -6.02 -19.29 0.37
C MET A 264 -5.43 -18.32 1.40
N GLN A 265 -5.20 -17.08 0.99
CA GLN A 265 -4.74 -16.00 1.87
C GLN A 265 -5.87 -15.43 2.74
N GLN A 266 -7.11 -15.94 2.60
CA GLN A 266 -8.30 -15.51 3.33
C GLN A 266 -8.64 -14.02 3.15
N VAL A 267 -8.29 -13.46 1.99
CA VAL A 267 -8.60 -12.08 1.63
C VAL A 267 -10.09 -12.00 1.28
N GLU A 268 -10.89 -11.49 2.20
CA GLU A 268 -12.31 -11.29 1.93
C GLU A 268 -12.56 -10.03 1.10
N HIS A 269 -13.50 -10.11 0.16
CA HIS A 269 -13.86 -8.96 -0.66
C HIS A 269 -15.04 -8.17 -0.08
N ILE A 270 -15.88 -8.76 0.77
CA ILE A 270 -17.11 -8.08 1.23
C ILE A 270 -16.80 -6.87 2.13
N HIS A 271 -15.70 -6.94 2.88
CA HIS A 271 -15.26 -5.91 3.82
C HIS A 271 -13.82 -5.43 3.56
N ALA A 272 -13.36 -5.52 2.31
CA ALA A 272 -12.18 -4.77 1.87
C ALA A 272 -12.46 -3.25 1.95
N TRP A 273 -11.43 -2.43 1.85
CA TRP A 273 -11.64 -0.98 1.76
C TRP A 273 -12.58 -0.65 0.58
N PRO A 274 -13.57 0.24 0.74
CA PRO A 274 -13.87 1.09 1.91
C PRO A 274 -14.82 0.47 2.95
N ALA A 275 -15.36 -0.72 2.69
CA ALA A 275 -16.34 -1.40 3.52
C ALA A 275 -15.78 -2.01 4.82
N SER A 276 -14.45 -1.99 4.99
CA SER A 276 -13.73 -2.45 6.19
C SER A 276 -14.15 -1.75 7.49
N HIS A 277 -14.73 -0.55 7.39
CA HIS A 277 -15.31 0.19 8.51
C HIS A 277 -16.74 -0.21 8.88
N CYS A 278 -17.28 -1.30 8.32
CA CYS A 278 -18.61 -1.76 8.68
C CYS A 278 -18.68 -2.18 10.16
N GLY A 279 -19.63 -1.63 10.91
CA GLY A 279 -19.73 -1.86 12.36
C GLY A 279 -19.93 -3.34 12.72
N LYS A 280 -20.75 -4.08 11.97
CA LYS A 280 -20.96 -5.52 12.19
C LYS A 280 -19.69 -6.33 11.94
N TYR A 281 -18.97 -5.98 10.88
CA TYR A 281 -17.72 -6.61 10.52
C TYR A 281 -16.65 -6.39 11.58
N MET A 282 -16.41 -5.13 11.94
CA MET A 282 -15.43 -4.77 12.97
C MET A 282 -15.72 -5.44 14.31
N ALA A 283 -16.99 -5.51 14.72
CA ALA A 283 -17.39 -6.22 15.93
C ALA A 283 -17.10 -7.73 15.85
N SER A 284 -17.38 -8.36 14.71
CA SER A 284 -17.09 -9.78 14.48
C SER A 284 -15.58 -10.07 14.52
N CYS A 285 -14.76 -9.25 13.87
CA CYS A 285 -13.31 -9.43 13.86
C CYS A 285 -12.68 -9.19 15.23
N ALA A 286 -13.14 -8.18 15.96
CA ALA A 286 -12.60 -7.87 17.29
C ALA A 286 -12.91 -8.97 18.33
N MET A 287 -13.91 -9.83 18.08
CA MET A 287 -14.24 -10.99 18.90
C MET A 287 -13.50 -12.27 18.50
N ALA A 288 -12.82 -12.29 17.35
CA ALA A 288 -12.05 -13.45 16.94
C ALA A 288 -10.79 -13.56 17.82
N GLU A 289 -10.60 -14.71 18.47
CA GLU A 289 -9.39 -14.99 19.26
C GLU A 289 -8.15 -14.87 18.36
N PRO A 290 -7.10 -14.15 18.78
CA PRO A 290 -5.87 -14.04 18.00
C PRO A 290 -5.20 -15.41 17.87
N SER A 291 -4.89 -15.82 16.65
CA SER A 291 -3.99 -16.95 16.43
C SER A 291 -2.57 -16.55 16.84
N SER A 292 -2.17 -17.03 18.01
CA SER A 292 -0.81 -17.05 18.59
C SER A 292 -0.30 -15.82 19.36
N LYS A 293 0.24 -16.14 20.55
CA LYS A 293 0.93 -15.35 21.60
C LYS A 293 0.04 -14.47 22.52
N LYS A 294 -0.24 -15.04 23.71
CA LYS A 294 -0.93 -14.42 24.85
C LYS A 294 -0.14 -13.27 25.49
N PRO A 295 -0.84 -12.21 25.95
CA PRO A 295 -0.49 -11.50 27.19
C PRO A 295 -1.56 -11.67 28.29
N LYS A 296 -1.15 -11.44 29.54
CA LYS A 296 -1.95 -11.61 30.77
C LYS A 296 -3.09 -10.58 30.90
N PRO A 297 -4.22 -10.95 31.53
CA PRO A 297 -5.35 -10.04 31.73
C PRO A 297 -5.12 -9.06 32.89
N SER A 298 -5.40 -7.78 32.64
CA SER A 298 -5.69 -6.77 33.67
C SER A 298 -7.17 -6.37 33.59
N PRO A 299 -7.83 -6.03 34.70
CA PRO A 299 -9.27 -5.77 34.71
C PRO A 299 -9.56 -4.42 34.06
N ALA A 300 -10.35 -4.41 32.98
CA ALA A 300 -10.83 -3.20 32.33
C ALA A 300 -12.34 -3.04 32.55
N ASP A 301 -12.72 -1.85 33.03
CA ASP A 301 -14.09 -1.42 33.25
C ASP A 301 -14.92 -1.45 31.97
N SER A 302 -16.04 -2.17 32.03
CA SER A 302 -17.03 -2.31 30.97
C SER A 302 -17.82 -1.02 30.77
N LYS A 303 -17.30 -0.08 29.97
CA LYS A 303 -18.13 0.93 29.31
C LYS A 303 -17.85 0.93 27.81
N ALA A 304 -18.73 0.26 27.07
CA ALA A 304 -18.78 0.34 25.61
C ALA A 304 -18.95 1.80 25.16
N PRO A 305 -18.13 2.32 24.23
CA PRO A 305 -18.38 3.64 23.67
C PRO A 305 -19.66 3.58 22.83
N SER A 306 -20.62 4.44 23.16
CA SER A 306 -21.83 4.62 22.35
C SER A 306 -21.44 5.18 20.98
N ALA A 307 -21.49 4.36 19.94
CA ALA A 307 -21.42 4.82 18.56
C ALA A 307 -22.67 5.66 18.27
N SER A 308 -22.51 6.99 18.17
CA SER A 308 -23.59 7.89 17.76
C SER A 308 -23.94 7.61 16.30
N SER A 309 -25.07 6.93 16.08
CA SER A 309 -25.60 6.57 14.77
C SER A 309 -26.47 7.70 14.17
N SER A 310 -25.94 8.91 14.05
CA SER A 310 -26.55 9.88 13.12
C SER A 310 -26.20 9.45 11.70
N GLU A 311 -27.11 9.62 10.74
CA GLU A 311 -26.83 9.41 9.32
C GLU A 311 -25.72 10.37 8.87
N LEU A 312 -24.47 9.94 8.96
CA LEU A 312 -23.32 10.79 8.63
C LEU A 312 -23.09 10.71 7.12
N ASP A 313 -23.43 11.78 6.39
CA ASP A 313 -23.02 11.96 4.99
C ASP A 313 -21.53 12.32 4.91
N GLY A 314 -20.81 11.83 3.90
CA GLY A 314 -19.39 12.15 3.70
C GLY A 314 -18.61 11.12 2.87
N PRO A 315 -17.31 11.38 2.61
CA PRO A 315 -16.55 10.67 1.59
C PRO A 315 -16.44 9.16 1.78
N VAL A 316 -16.28 8.68 3.02
CA VAL A 316 -16.24 7.22 3.29
C VAL A 316 -17.60 6.58 3.02
N LYS A 317 -18.71 7.22 3.39
CA LYS A 317 -20.06 6.69 3.12
C LYS A 317 -20.31 6.61 1.61
N ASP A 318 -19.95 7.66 0.87
CA ASP A 318 -20.08 7.69 -0.59
C ASP A 318 -19.23 6.59 -1.25
N ALA A 319 -18.02 6.36 -0.75
CA ALA A 319 -17.16 5.26 -1.19
C ALA A 319 -17.81 3.89 -0.93
N VAL A 320 -18.38 3.66 0.27
CA VAL A 320 -19.06 2.41 0.60
C VAL A 320 -20.32 2.21 -0.26
N LEU A 321 -21.09 3.26 -0.53
CA LEU A 321 -22.25 3.19 -1.42
C LEU A 321 -21.83 2.79 -2.84
N ALA A 322 -20.77 3.38 -3.36
CA ALA A 322 -20.20 2.99 -4.65
C ALA A 322 -19.72 1.53 -4.64
N TYR A 323 -19.03 1.11 -3.58
CA TYR A 323 -18.53 -0.25 -3.41
C TYR A 323 -19.64 -1.31 -3.37
N LYS A 324 -20.70 -1.04 -2.60
CA LYS A 324 -21.83 -1.95 -2.42
C LYS A 324 -22.60 -2.23 -3.71
N GLY A 325 -22.58 -1.29 -4.66
CA GLY A 325 -23.25 -1.43 -5.95
C GLY A 325 -22.47 -2.28 -6.97
N LEU A 326 -21.26 -2.75 -6.65
CA LEU A 326 -20.41 -3.46 -7.60
C LEU A 326 -20.75 -4.96 -7.69
N PRO A 327 -20.51 -5.60 -8.85
CA PRO A 327 -20.64 -7.05 -9.01
C PRO A 327 -19.59 -7.80 -8.17
N GLU A 328 -19.68 -9.12 -8.04
CA GLU A 328 -18.61 -9.89 -7.37
C GLU A 328 -17.29 -9.77 -8.15
N VAL A 329 -16.14 -9.52 -7.48
CA VAL A 329 -14.80 -9.41 -8.10
C VAL A 329 -14.53 -10.53 -9.11
N VAL A 330 -14.83 -11.77 -8.72
CA VAL A 330 -14.51 -12.97 -9.50
C VAL A 330 -15.40 -13.15 -10.74
N SER A 331 -16.34 -12.25 -11.02
CA SER A 331 -17.26 -12.37 -12.14
C SER A 331 -16.63 -12.05 -13.49
N SER A 332 -15.49 -11.36 -13.56
CA SER A 332 -14.79 -11.11 -14.82
C SER A 332 -13.28 -10.92 -14.64
N SER A 333 -12.51 -11.30 -15.67
CA SER A 333 -11.05 -11.09 -15.68
C SER A 333 -10.65 -9.61 -15.58
N SER A 334 -11.47 -8.70 -16.10
CA SER A 334 -11.21 -7.25 -16.00
C SER A 334 -11.31 -6.74 -14.56
N LEU A 335 -12.30 -7.20 -13.79
CA LEU A 335 -12.44 -6.85 -12.38
C LEU A 335 -11.30 -7.40 -11.54
N ILE A 336 -10.87 -8.64 -11.85
CA ILE A 336 -9.73 -9.25 -11.16
C ILE A 336 -8.42 -8.51 -11.49
N TYR A 337 -8.18 -8.16 -12.76
CA TYR A 337 -7.04 -7.34 -13.16
C TYR A 337 -7.03 -5.99 -12.43
N ALA A 338 -8.16 -5.28 -12.41
CA ALA A 338 -8.26 -3.98 -11.76
C ALA A 338 -8.05 -4.06 -10.24
N LEU A 339 -8.49 -5.15 -9.59
CA LEU A 339 -8.21 -5.40 -8.18
C LEU A 339 -6.70 -5.59 -7.94
N TRP A 340 -6.04 -6.39 -8.76
CA TRP A 340 -4.59 -6.60 -8.65
C TRP A 340 -3.82 -5.30 -8.90
N LEU A 341 -4.21 -4.53 -9.92
CA LEU A 341 -3.64 -3.21 -10.21
C LEU A 341 -3.83 -2.27 -9.01
N GLY A 342 -5.02 -2.22 -8.40
CA GLY A 342 -5.28 -1.40 -7.22
C GLY A 342 -4.34 -1.72 -6.05
N ARG A 343 -4.15 -3.02 -5.76
CA ARG A 343 -3.20 -3.48 -4.73
C ARG A 343 -1.78 -3.00 -5.03
N MET A 344 -1.30 -3.22 -6.25
CA MET A 344 0.02 -2.75 -6.68
C MET A 344 0.18 -1.24 -6.57
N CYS A 345 -0.82 -0.47 -7.03
CA CYS A 345 -0.83 0.98 -6.96
C CYS A 345 -0.74 1.49 -5.51
N ARG A 346 -1.47 0.86 -4.58
CA ARG A 346 -1.40 1.20 -3.15
C ARG A 346 -0.02 0.91 -2.61
N THR A 347 0.48 -0.32 -2.74
CA THR A 347 1.75 -0.73 -2.14
C THR A 347 2.92 0.02 -2.74
N ALA A 348 2.95 0.24 -4.05
CA ALA A 348 3.97 1.07 -4.69
C ALA A 348 3.96 2.52 -4.16
N SER A 349 2.78 3.08 -3.90
CA SER A 349 2.64 4.41 -3.28
C SER A 349 3.00 4.43 -1.80
N HIS A 350 2.88 3.30 -1.11
CA HIS A 350 3.31 3.15 0.27
C HIS A 350 4.85 3.13 0.35
N GLU A 351 5.50 2.24 -0.40
CA GLU A 351 6.96 2.10 -0.37
C GLU A 351 7.67 3.35 -0.87
N LEU A 352 7.15 4.01 -1.91
CA LEU A 352 7.69 5.30 -2.32
C LEU A 352 7.50 6.37 -1.24
N GLY A 353 6.46 6.28 -0.41
CA GLY A 353 6.24 7.19 0.72
C GLY A 353 7.40 7.14 1.72
N HIS A 354 7.95 5.96 1.97
CA HIS A 354 9.17 5.81 2.76
C HIS A 354 10.40 6.46 2.08
N CYS A 355 10.51 6.44 0.75
CA CYS A 355 11.52 7.24 0.02
C CYS A 355 11.30 8.77 0.16
N PHE A 356 10.10 9.21 0.54
CA PHE A 356 9.83 10.59 0.97
C PHE A 356 10.14 10.85 2.45
N GLY A 357 10.66 9.85 3.18
CA GLY A 357 10.93 9.93 4.62
C GLY A 357 9.67 9.84 5.48
N ILE A 358 8.54 9.41 4.90
CA ILE A 358 7.28 9.28 5.63
C ILE A 358 7.29 7.93 6.35
N ALA A 359 7.15 7.93 7.68
CA ALA A 359 7.01 6.72 8.49
C ALA A 359 5.58 6.15 8.40
N HIS A 360 5.32 4.99 9.03
CA HIS A 360 3.95 4.51 9.06
C HIS A 360 3.02 5.49 9.78
N CYS A 361 1.78 5.56 9.29
CA CYS A 361 0.77 6.45 9.84
C CYS A 361 0.02 5.77 10.99
N VAL A 362 -0.12 6.47 12.10
CA VAL A 362 -0.90 6.00 13.26
C VAL A 362 -2.11 6.88 13.58
N TYR A 363 -2.34 7.95 12.82
CA TYR A 363 -3.33 8.99 13.16
C TYR A 363 -4.75 8.69 12.64
N TYR A 364 -4.83 8.12 11.44
CA TYR A 364 -6.04 7.93 10.64
C TYR A 364 -5.91 6.63 9.84
N ALA A 365 -7.02 6.15 9.30
CA ALA A 365 -6.97 5.26 8.14
C ALA A 365 -6.12 5.95 7.05
N CYS A 366 -5.05 5.34 6.55
CA CYS A 366 -4.12 6.00 5.62
C CYS A 366 -3.37 4.98 4.75
N SER A 367 -3.07 5.35 3.50
CA SER A 367 -2.20 4.56 2.61
C SER A 367 -0.80 4.34 3.18
N MET A 368 -0.36 5.16 4.14
CA MET A 368 0.91 5.01 4.84
C MET A 368 0.80 4.18 6.13
N GLN A 369 -0.34 3.56 6.45
CA GLN A 369 -0.37 2.61 7.56
C GLN A 369 0.43 1.35 7.21
N GLY A 370 1.15 0.80 8.20
CA GLY A 370 1.77 -0.51 8.11
C GLY A 370 0.74 -1.60 7.85
N SER A 371 1.20 -2.74 7.36
CA SER A 371 0.34 -3.90 7.08
C SER A 371 1.11 -5.19 7.35
N ALA A 372 0.65 -5.97 8.33
CA ALA A 372 1.27 -7.23 8.73
C ALA A 372 0.77 -8.44 7.91
N SER A 373 -0.23 -8.25 7.04
CA SER A 373 -0.78 -9.30 6.20
C SER A 373 -1.48 -8.76 4.95
N ILE A 374 -1.71 -9.62 3.94
CA ILE A 374 -2.51 -9.27 2.76
C ILE A 374 -3.97 -8.94 3.13
N CYS A 375 -4.50 -9.57 4.18
CA CYS A 375 -5.85 -9.31 4.69
C CYS A 375 -5.98 -7.91 5.31
N GLU A 376 -4.96 -7.50 6.07
CA GLU A 376 -4.87 -6.11 6.52
C GLU A 376 -4.68 -5.18 5.34
N ASP A 377 -3.83 -5.57 4.39
CA ASP A 377 -3.52 -4.73 3.24
C ASP A 377 -4.79 -4.36 2.44
N ALA A 378 -5.65 -5.34 2.20
CA ALA A 378 -6.93 -5.15 1.49
C ALA A 378 -7.91 -4.20 2.19
N ARG A 379 -7.72 -3.90 3.48
CA ARG A 379 -8.55 -2.98 4.26
C ARG A 379 -8.02 -1.55 4.31
N GLN A 380 -6.78 -1.32 3.85
CA GLN A 380 -6.18 0.01 3.89
C GLN A 380 -6.69 0.90 2.75
N PRO A 381 -6.85 2.22 3.01
CA PRO A 381 -7.31 3.15 2.00
C PRO A 381 -6.20 3.54 0.99
N PRO A 382 -6.56 3.94 -0.23
CA PRO A 382 -5.64 4.47 -1.23
C PRO A 382 -5.34 5.97 -1.06
N TYR A 383 -5.90 6.63 -0.05
CA TYR A 383 -5.69 8.05 0.19
C TYR A 383 -4.65 8.30 1.29
N LEU A 384 -4.04 9.48 1.25
CA LEU A 384 -3.24 10.01 2.35
C LEU A 384 -4.14 10.79 3.30
N CYS A 385 -4.00 10.56 4.60
CA CYS A 385 -4.63 11.38 5.62
C CYS A 385 -4.02 12.78 5.65
N PRO A 386 -4.62 13.78 6.33
CA PRO A 386 -4.10 15.13 6.36
C PRO A 386 -2.63 15.26 6.79
N VAL A 387 -2.18 14.42 7.74
CA VAL A 387 -0.80 14.44 8.26
C VAL A 387 0.21 14.01 7.20
N ASP A 388 -0.08 12.99 6.41
CA ASP A 388 0.84 12.51 5.37
C ASP A 388 0.64 13.24 4.04
N LEU A 389 -0.57 13.73 3.78
CA LEU A 389 -0.87 14.57 2.63
C LEU A 389 -0.04 15.85 2.68
N VAL A 390 0.04 16.54 3.83
CA VAL A 390 0.86 17.77 3.94
C VAL A 390 2.35 17.50 3.69
N LYS A 391 2.87 16.31 4.05
CA LYS A 391 4.25 15.88 3.76
C LYS A 391 4.46 15.72 2.26
N VAL A 392 3.57 14.99 1.57
CA VAL A 392 3.65 14.80 0.12
C VAL A 392 3.51 16.13 -0.62
N LEU A 393 2.52 16.95 -0.29
CA LEU A 393 2.35 18.26 -0.96
C LEU A 393 3.57 19.17 -0.74
N SER A 394 4.17 19.14 0.45
CA SER A 394 5.41 19.88 0.74
C SER A 394 6.61 19.36 -0.05
N ALA A 395 6.68 18.05 -0.29
CA ALA A 395 7.77 17.45 -1.06
C ALA A 395 7.63 17.68 -2.56
N THR A 396 6.42 17.53 -3.11
CA THR A 396 6.19 17.63 -4.56
C THR A 396 5.98 19.06 -5.04
N GLY A 397 5.60 19.98 -4.14
CA GLY A 397 5.21 21.34 -4.49
C GLY A 397 3.85 21.44 -5.19
N SER A 398 3.06 20.37 -5.18
CA SER A 398 1.71 20.33 -5.76
C SER A 398 0.65 20.91 -4.83
N SER A 399 -0.51 21.26 -5.40
CA SER A 399 -1.73 21.50 -4.64
C SER A 399 -2.48 20.19 -4.34
N ALA A 400 -3.37 20.21 -3.36
CA ALA A 400 -4.23 19.07 -3.05
C ALA A 400 -5.29 18.88 -4.15
N SER A 401 -5.83 19.97 -4.70
CA SER A 401 -6.83 19.96 -5.78
C SER A 401 -6.28 19.24 -7.01
N ASP A 402 -5.13 19.68 -7.53
CA ASP A 402 -4.53 19.12 -8.76
C ASP A 402 -4.19 17.64 -8.58
N ARG A 403 -3.67 17.26 -7.40
CA ARG A 403 -3.38 15.87 -7.08
C ARG A 403 -4.65 15.01 -7.09
N TYR A 404 -5.73 15.47 -6.45
CA TYR A 404 -6.98 14.71 -6.41
C TYR A 404 -7.66 14.64 -7.79
N GLU A 405 -7.59 15.70 -8.60
CA GLU A 405 -8.07 15.71 -9.98
C GLU A 405 -7.28 14.72 -10.86
N ALA A 406 -5.96 14.66 -10.72
CA ALA A 406 -5.12 13.69 -11.41
C ALA A 406 -5.47 12.24 -11.02
N LEU A 407 -5.67 11.98 -9.72
CA LEU A 407 -6.08 10.66 -9.22
C LEU A 407 -7.50 10.29 -9.69
N LEU A 408 -8.42 11.25 -9.72
CA LEU A 408 -9.78 11.05 -10.21
C LEU A 408 -9.75 10.65 -11.68
N THR A 409 -8.98 11.37 -12.50
CA THR A 409 -8.76 11.07 -13.93
C THR A 409 -8.28 9.63 -14.13
N PHE A 410 -7.32 9.18 -13.30
CA PHE A 410 -6.85 7.79 -13.37
C PHE A 410 -7.94 6.78 -13.00
N CYS A 411 -8.68 7.03 -11.91
CA CYS A 411 -9.75 6.15 -11.44
C CYS A 411 -10.91 6.04 -12.43
N GLU A 412 -11.13 7.07 -13.25
CA GLU A 412 -12.22 7.14 -14.23
C GLU A 412 -11.84 6.63 -15.63
N ARG A 413 -10.63 6.07 -15.81
CA ARG A 413 -10.27 5.39 -17.06
C ARG A 413 -11.27 4.25 -17.36
N PRO A 414 -11.56 3.94 -18.64
CA PRO A 414 -12.55 2.91 -19.00
C PRO A 414 -12.34 1.53 -18.34
N GLY A 415 -11.08 1.12 -18.10
CA GLY A 415 -10.76 -0.13 -17.41
C GLY A 415 -10.88 -0.11 -15.88
N ASN A 416 -11.00 1.08 -15.29
CA ASN A 416 -11.01 1.31 -13.84
C ASN A 416 -12.41 1.66 -13.30
N VAL A 417 -13.30 2.22 -14.13
CA VAL A 417 -14.68 2.52 -13.75
C VAL A 417 -15.43 1.24 -13.37
N GLY A 418 -16.18 1.30 -12.27
CA GLY A 418 -16.97 0.15 -11.80
C GLY A 418 -16.13 -1.00 -11.21
N THR A 419 -14.90 -0.73 -10.78
CA THR A 419 -14.01 -1.72 -10.18
C THR A 419 -13.84 -1.49 -8.67
N HIS A 420 -13.53 -2.56 -7.94
CA HIS A 420 -13.57 -2.61 -6.46
C HIS A 420 -12.58 -1.66 -5.77
N PHE A 421 -11.50 -1.26 -6.43
CA PHE A 421 -10.53 -0.32 -5.87
C PHE A 421 -10.78 1.11 -6.36
N PHE A 422 -10.96 1.31 -7.68
CA PHE A 422 -10.99 2.64 -8.28
C PHE A 422 -12.38 3.30 -8.23
N ALA A 423 -13.47 2.54 -8.28
CA ALA A 423 -14.82 3.11 -8.17
C ALA A 423 -15.09 3.74 -6.79
N PRO A 424 -14.86 3.05 -5.65
CA PRO A 424 -15.01 3.70 -4.35
C PRO A 424 -14.02 4.85 -4.16
N PHE A 425 -12.82 4.78 -4.72
CA PHE A 425 -11.85 5.88 -4.62
C PHE A 425 -12.26 7.11 -5.40
N SER A 426 -12.73 6.96 -6.64
CA SER A 426 -13.31 8.09 -7.39
C SER A 426 -14.51 8.71 -6.65
N ALA A 427 -15.40 7.89 -6.07
CA ALA A 427 -16.52 8.38 -5.27
C ALA A 427 -16.05 9.18 -4.03
N TRP A 428 -15.07 8.65 -3.29
CA TRP A 428 -14.44 9.34 -2.17
C TRP A 428 -13.83 10.69 -2.60
N ILE A 429 -13.08 10.72 -3.71
CA ILE A 429 -12.42 11.93 -4.21
C ILE A 429 -13.46 12.99 -4.60
N ARG A 430 -14.50 12.63 -5.38
CA ARG A 430 -15.56 13.57 -5.78
C ARG A 430 -16.28 14.14 -4.58
N SER A 431 -16.57 13.31 -3.58
CA SER A 431 -17.18 13.76 -2.32
C SER A 431 -16.26 14.74 -1.59
N ARG A 432 -14.97 14.41 -1.48
CA ARG A 432 -14.00 15.28 -0.81
C ARG A 432 -13.84 16.64 -1.51
N ILE A 433 -13.72 16.66 -2.83
CA ILE A 433 -13.64 17.90 -3.61
C ILE A 433 -14.89 18.76 -3.37
N ARG A 434 -16.08 18.18 -3.48
CA ARG A 434 -17.36 18.87 -3.27
C ARG A 434 -17.45 19.50 -1.87
N GLN A 435 -17.06 18.77 -0.82
CA GLN A 435 -17.05 19.30 0.54
C GLN A 435 -16.18 20.57 0.68
N ILE A 436 -15.03 20.61 0.00
CA ILE A 436 -14.14 21.78 0.02
C ILE A 436 -14.75 22.97 -0.72
N GLU A 437 -15.41 22.71 -1.84
CA GLU A 437 -16.06 23.74 -2.67
C GLU A 437 -17.32 24.32 -2.00
N GLU A 438 -18.18 23.50 -1.42
CA GLU A 438 -19.37 23.94 -0.69
C GLU A 438 -19.00 24.80 0.53
N CYS A 439 -17.96 24.40 1.27
CA CYS A 439 -17.42 25.22 2.36
C CYS A 439 -16.85 26.55 1.85
N ALA A 440 -16.40 26.64 0.60
CA ALA A 440 -15.85 27.89 0.03
C ALA A 440 -16.98 28.85 -0.32
N SER A 441 -18.04 28.32 -0.90
CA SER A 441 -19.26 29.07 -1.21
C SER A 441 -19.99 29.56 0.04
N ALA A 442 -19.95 28.83 1.16
CA ALA A 442 -20.59 29.24 2.42
C ALA A 442 -19.82 30.33 3.20
N ALA A 443 -18.57 30.62 2.82
CA ALA A 443 -17.73 31.63 3.46
C ALA A 443 -17.74 33.00 2.74
N HIS A 444 -18.48 33.09 1.64
CA HIS A 444 -18.75 34.29 0.85
C HIS A 444 -20.22 34.67 0.98
#